data_AF-A0A8T5PGX6-F1
#
_entry.id   AF-A0A8T5PGX6-F1
#
_cell.length_a   1.000
_cell.length_b   1.000
_cell.length_c   1.000
_cell.angle_alpha   90.00
_cell.angle_beta   90.00
_cell.angle_gamma   90.00
#
_symmetry.space_group_name_H-M   'P 1'
#
loop_
_entity.id
_entity.type
_entity.pdbx_description
1 polymer ?
#
loop_
_entity_poly.entity_id
_entity_poly.type
_entity_poly.pdbx_seq_one_letter_code
_entity_poly.pdbx_strand_id
1 'polypeptide(L)'
;MRKRSYKDDSFLYLNPSESNYQDWKRVIKETTESCRITYFPTEDGKGVYPYVILPSESEWSLAYRKAVKEGMLQMLQEEIEKANAVLLPEAKGFPLTYIFGDSDLKFIFVRKRDYHLPDQVRITQRKAYKSGNNNEMFIVRSQNGSPGLRGDESILIAETIISSGETVCSIIDTLKSQTDCNIVGIGAIYERGNGIEYIMKRTGYEAKGLARLEVIEFSSGEKRPYIPYFWDEKKK
;
A
#
# COMPACT_ATOMS: atom_id res chain seq x y z
N MET A 1 -37.60 -18.27 -11.67
CA MET A 1 -36.84 -17.29 -12.46
C MET A 1 -37.56 -15.94 -12.43
N ARG A 2 -37.14 -14.99 -11.60
CA ARG A 2 -37.66 -13.62 -11.62
C ARG A 2 -36.73 -12.76 -12.48
N LYS A 3 -37.24 -12.29 -13.63
CA LYS A 3 -36.58 -11.29 -14.47
C LYS A 3 -36.46 -9.99 -13.67
N ARG A 4 -35.23 -9.55 -13.35
CA ARG A 4 -34.97 -8.17 -12.94
C ARG A 4 -34.91 -7.32 -14.21
N SER A 5 -35.86 -6.40 -14.34
CA SER A 5 -35.82 -5.37 -15.37
C SER A 5 -34.73 -4.37 -15.04
N TYR A 6 -33.72 -4.26 -15.89
CA TYR A 6 -32.82 -3.11 -15.92
C TYR A 6 -33.62 -1.91 -16.44
N LYS A 7 -34.14 -1.11 -15.52
CA LYS A 7 -34.65 0.24 -15.76
C LYS A 7 -34.38 1.06 -14.51
N ASP A 8 -33.12 1.45 -14.35
CA ASP A 8 -32.73 2.75 -13.78
C ASP A 8 -31.22 2.93 -13.98
N ASP A 9 -30.80 3.33 -15.19
CA ASP A 9 -29.43 3.82 -15.44
C ASP A 9 -29.29 5.27 -14.94
N SER A 10 -29.76 5.52 -13.72
CA SER A 10 -29.54 6.74 -12.95
C SER A 10 -28.48 6.54 -11.87
N PHE A 11 -27.54 5.61 -12.10
CA PHE A 11 -26.23 5.62 -11.43
C PHE A 11 -25.41 6.79 -11.96
N LEU A 12 -25.81 7.98 -11.54
CA LEU A 12 -24.97 9.09 -11.12
C LEU A 12 -23.62 9.17 -11.86
N TYR A 13 -23.68 9.54 -13.14
CA TYR A 13 -22.75 10.54 -13.64
C TYR A 13 -22.96 11.81 -12.80
N LEU A 14 -22.26 11.88 -11.67
CA LEU A 14 -22.11 13.13 -10.95
C LEU A 14 -21.36 14.06 -11.90
N ASN A 15 -22.06 15.12 -12.32
CA ASN A 15 -21.51 16.26 -13.03
C ASN A 15 -20.15 16.65 -12.40
N PRO A 16 -19.06 16.80 -13.19
CA PRO A 16 -17.78 17.30 -12.69
C PRO A 16 -17.81 18.75 -12.22
N SER A 17 -18.97 19.41 -12.25
CA SER A 17 -19.16 20.81 -11.91
C SER A 17 -19.72 20.98 -10.50
N GLU A 18 -18.98 20.56 -9.48
CA GLU A 18 -19.17 21.06 -8.11
C GLU A 18 -17.86 20.87 -7.32
N SER A 19 -16.99 21.85 -7.53
CA SER A 19 -15.77 22.13 -6.80
C SER A 19 -16.05 22.30 -5.30
N ASN A 20 -16.07 21.19 -4.56
CA ASN A 20 -15.78 21.14 -3.12
C ASN A 20 -15.11 19.83 -2.67
N TYR A 21 -14.50 19.11 -3.62
CA TYR A 21 -13.48 18.07 -3.39
C TYR A 21 -12.11 18.65 -2.95
N GLN A 22 -12.08 19.92 -2.54
CA GLN A 22 -10.94 20.85 -2.59
C GLN A 22 -9.75 20.60 -1.66
N ASP A 23 -9.65 19.43 -1.01
CA ASP A 23 -8.38 19.02 -0.41
C ASP A 23 -8.33 17.51 -0.15
N TRP A 24 -7.65 16.76 -1.02
CA TRP A 24 -7.45 15.32 -0.81
C TRP A 24 -6.74 15.03 0.53
N LYS A 25 -5.93 15.97 1.03
CA LYS A 25 -5.25 15.85 2.34
C LYS A 25 -6.26 15.85 3.47
N ARG A 26 -7.21 16.78 3.45
CA ARG A 26 -8.28 16.86 4.45
C ARG A 26 -9.06 15.56 4.56
N VAL A 27 -9.50 14.99 3.43
CA VAL A 27 -10.26 13.73 3.42
C VAL A 27 -9.43 12.58 3.99
N ILE A 28 -8.16 12.46 3.59
CA ILE A 28 -7.27 11.43 4.14
C ILE A 28 -7.09 11.64 5.64
N LYS A 29 -6.85 12.87 6.10
CA LYS A 29 -6.66 13.21 7.51
C LYS A 29 -7.88 12.88 8.36
N GLU A 30 -9.04 13.45 8.05
CA GLU A 30 -10.27 13.23 8.82
C GLU A 30 -10.66 11.74 8.87
N THR A 31 -10.56 11.03 7.75
CA THR A 31 -10.86 9.59 7.70
C THR A 31 -9.89 8.79 8.57
N THR A 32 -8.58 9.07 8.47
CA THR A 32 -7.55 8.33 9.21
C THR A 32 -7.61 8.59 10.71
N GLU A 33 -7.85 9.83 11.13
CA GLU A 33 -7.89 10.20 12.55
C GLU A 33 -9.14 9.68 13.27
N SER A 34 -10.18 9.30 12.52
CA SER A 34 -11.34 8.57 13.04
C SER A 34 -11.11 7.07 13.21
N CYS A 35 -9.99 6.52 12.72
CA CYS A 35 -9.74 5.09 12.74
C CYS A 35 -9.50 4.55 14.16
N ARG A 36 -9.87 3.28 14.35
CA ARG A 36 -9.68 2.56 15.61
C ARG A 36 -8.25 2.06 15.74
N ILE A 37 -7.79 1.99 16.99
CA ILE A 37 -6.52 1.36 17.36
C ILE A 37 -6.80 0.04 18.06
N THR A 38 -6.02 -0.99 17.71
CA THR A 38 -5.91 -2.25 18.44
C THR A 38 -4.45 -2.49 18.83
N TYR A 39 -4.16 -3.55 19.57
CA TYR A 39 -2.83 -3.83 20.10
C TYR A 39 -2.43 -5.27 19.81
N PHE A 40 -1.22 -5.46 19.29
CA PHE A 40 -0.63 -6.77 19.10
C PHE A 40 0.62 -6.93 19.98
N PRO A 41 0.90 -8.11 20.54
CA PRO A 41 2.17 -8.35 21.22
C PRO A 41 3.35 -8.12 20.25
N THR A 42 4.40 -7.48 20.75
CA THR A 42 5.67 -7.37 20.02
C THR A 42 6.31 -8.76 19.82
N GLU A 43 7.19 -8.89 18.83
CA GLU A 43 7.84 -10.17 18.52
C GLU A 43 8.66 -10.72 19.70
N ASP A 44 9.32 -9.83 20.46
CA ASP A 44 10.07 -10.18 21.68
C ASP A 44 9.19 -10.49 22.90
N GLY A 45 7.87 -10.30 22.78
CA GLY A 45 6.89 -10.51 23.85
C GLY A 45 6.98 -9.51 25.01
N LYS A 46 7.81 -8.46 24.91
CA LYS A 46 8.04 -7.51 26.00
C LYS A 46 7.14 -6.28 25.97
N GLY A 47 6.32 -6.13 24.93
CA GLY A 47 5.45 -4.98 24.78
C GLY A 47 4.26 -5.21 23.88
N VAL A 48 3.56 -4.11 23.59
CA VAL A 48 2.44 -4.07 22.65
C VAL A 48 2.72 -3.06 21.55
N TYR A 49 2.40 -3.45 20.32
CA TYR A 49 2.42 -2.62 19.13
C TYR A 49 1.04 -2.00 18.93
N PRO A 50 0.89 -0.67 19.07
CA PRO A 50 -0.35 0.00 18.71
C PRO A 50 -0.54 -0.07 17.21
N TYR A 51 -1.66 -0.64 16.79
CA TYR A 51 -2.00 -0.93 15.41
C TYR A 51 -3.22 -0.12 15.01
N VAL A 52 -3.06 0.78 14.04
CA VAL A 52 -4.18 1.53 13.45
C VAL A 52 -4.85 0.64 12.41
N ILE A 53 -6.15 0.38 12.58
CA ILE A 53 -6.96 -0.30 11.56
C ILE A 53 -7.21 0.72 10.46
N LEU A 54 -6.51 0.59 9.33
CA LEU A 54 -6.58 1.59 8.27
C LEU A 54 -7.96 1.57 7.60
N PRO A 55 -8.38 2.68 6.96
CA PRO A 55 -9.65 2.67 6.22
C PRO A 55 -9.65 1.62 5.11
N SER A 56 -8.51 1.40 4.44
CA SER A 56 -8.34 0.35 3.42
C SER A 56 -8.49 -1.09 3.95
N GLU A 57 -8.49 -1.29 5.27
CA GLU A 57 -8.71 -2.60 5.93
C GLU A 57 -10.12 -2.79 6.46
N SER A 58 -10.92 -1.73 6.52
CA SER A 58 -12.24 -1.73 7.16
C SER A 58 -13.32 -1.27 6.19
N GLU A 59 -13.27 -0.01 5.75
CA GLU A 59 -14.17 0.57 4.77
C GLU A 59 -13.43 1.55 3.86
N TRP A 60 -13.47 1.28 2.56
CA TRP A 60 -12.90 2.18 1.56
C TRP A 60 -13.98 3.04 0.89
N SER A 61 -14.41 4.10 1.57
CA SER A 61 -15.42 5.02 1.05
C SER A 61 -15.00 5.63 -0.30
N LEU A 62 -15.97 6.04 -1.12
CA LEU A 62 -15.68 6.65 -2.43
C LEU A 62 -14.85 7.92 -2.30
N ALA A 63 -15.15 8.75 -1.29
CA ALA A 63 -14.42 9.98 -1.02
C ALA A 63 -12.95 9.70 -0.68
N TYR A 64 -12.70 8.77 0.26
CA TYR A 64 -11.35 8.40 0.66
C TYR A 64 -10.58 7.73 -0.50
N ARG A 65 -11.22 6.88 -1.31
CA ARG A 65 -10.62 6.31 -2.53
C ARG A 65 -10.18 7.35 -3.55
N LYS A 66 -11.03 8.34 -3.84
CA LYS A 66 -10.69 9.45 -4.75
C LYS A 66 -9.54 10.29 -4.21
N ALA A 67 -9.58 10.64 -2.93
CA ALA A 67 -8.54 11.44 -2.28
C ALA A 67 -7.18 10.73 -2.29
N VAL A 68 -7.14 9.45 -1.91
CA VAL A 68 -5.91 8.64 -1.97
C VAL A 68 -5.41 8.53 -3.41
N LYS A 69 -6.30 8.29 -4.38
CA LYS A 69 -5.90 8.20 -5.80
C LYS A 69 -5.25 9.49 -6.27
N GLU A 70 -5.88 10.63 -6.03
CA GLU A 70 -5.35 11.93 -6.40
C GLU A 70 -3.97 12.19 -5.79
N GLY A 71 -3.84 12.04 -4.47
CA GLY A 71 -2.56 12.26 -3.79
C GLY A 71 -1.46 11.30 -4.25
N MET A 72 -1.76 10.00 -4.38
CA MET A 72 -0.78 9.00 -4.81
C MET A 72 -0.31 9.23 -6.25
N LEU A 73 -1.21 9.57 -7.17
CA LEU A 73 -0.85 9.86 -8.56
C LEU A 73 0.02 11.12 -8.66
N GLN A 74 -0.25 12.15 -7.85
CA GLN A 74 0.61 13.34 -7.76
C GLN A 74 2.00 13.01 -7.21
N MET A 75 2.07 12.19 -6.14
CA MET A 75 3.33 11.83 -5.48
C MET A 75 4.24 10.93 -6.33
N LEU A 76 3.64 10.04 -7.13
CA LEU A 76 4.32 8.96 -7.85
C LEU A 76 4.35 9.17 -9.37
N GLN A 77 4.07 10.38 -9.86
CA GLN A 77 3.95 10.65 -11.29
C GLN A 77 5.16 10.13 -12.08
N GLU A 78 6.37 10.50 -11.66
CA GLU A 78 7.60 10.10 -12.35
C GLU A 78 7.84 8.58 -12.29
N GLU A 79 7.53 7.95 -11.18
CA GLU A 79 7.67 6.50 -11.01
C GLU A 79 6.68 5.73 -11.88
N ILE A 80 5.45 6.23 -12.01
CA ILE A 80 4.40 5.67 -12.85
C ILE A 80 4.80 5.74 -14.33
N GLU A 81 5.35 6.87 -14.78
CA GLU A 81 5.84 7.05 -16.17
C GLU A 81 6.98 6.08 -16.53
N LYS A 82 7.79 5.67 -15.55
CA LYS A 82 8.93 4.76 -15.73
C LYS A 82 8.56 3.28 -15.56
N ALA A 83 7.42 2.99 -14.95
CA ALA A 83 6.97 1.63 -14.64
C ALA A 83 6.19 1.01 -15.79
N ASN A 84 6.24 -0.32 -15.91
CA ASN A 84 5.31 -1.09 -16.73
C ASN A 84 4.50 -2.10 -15.90
N ALA A 85 4.79 -2.20 -14.61
CA ALA A 85 4.05 -3.02 -13.67
C ALA A 85 4.07 -2.40 -12.26
N VAL A 86 2.99 -2.62 -11.51
CA VAL A 86 2.88 -2.29 -10.10
C VAL A 86 2.78 -3.56 -9.26
N LEU A 87 3.63 -3.67 -8.25
CA LEU A 87 3.69 -4.82 -7.35
C LEU A 87 3.00 -4.51 -6.02
N LEU A 88 2.00 -5.33 -5.69
CA LEU A 88 1.03 -5.10 -4.62
C LEU A 88 0.96 -6.28 -3.65
N PRO A 89 1.44 -6.12 -2.39
CA PRO A 89 1.39 -7.21 -1.43
C PRO A 89 0.01 -7.48 -0.81
N GLU A 90 -0.32 -8.77 -0.63
CA GLU A 90 -1.59 -9.23 -0.07
C GLU A 90 -1.74 -8.91 1.43
N ALA A 91 -2.91 -8.54 1.92
CA ALA A 91 -4.14 -8.26 1.16
C ALA A 91 -4.33 -6.76 0.91
N LYS A 92 -3.61 -5.92 1.67
CA LYS A 92 -3.87 -4.49 1.76
C LYS A 92 -3.44 -3.75 0.50
N GLY A 93 -2.48 -4.27 -0.24
CA GLY A 93 -2.10 -3.73 -1.54
C GLY A 93 -3.18 -3.90 -2.61
N PHE A 94 -4.08 -4.88 -2.51
CA PHE A 94 -5.10 -5.13 -3.55
C PHE A 94 -6.06 -3.97 -3.75
N PRO A 95 -6.60 -3.34 -2.69
CA PRO A 95 -7.28 -2.07 -2.82
C PRO A 95 -6.57 -1.09 -3.79
N LEU A 96 -5.25 -0.94 -3.74
CA LEU A 96 -4.52 0.05 -4.54
C LEU A 96 -4.67 -0.12 -6.07
N THR A 97 -5.22 -1.23 -6.58
CA THR A 97 -5.60 -1.33 -8.00
C THR A 97 -6.59 -0.23 -8.43
N TYR A 98 -7.41 0.31 -7.53
CA TYR A 98 -8.27 1.45 -7.83
C TYR A 98 -7.48 2.72 -8.22
N ILE A 99 -6.30 2.90 -7.60
CA ILE A 99 -5.45 4.08 -7.80
C ILE A 99 -4.84 4.05 -9.20
N PHE A 100 -4.26 2.90 -9.56
CA PHE A 100 -3.54 2.70 -10.81
C PHE A 100 -4.43 2.14 -11.93
N GLY A 101 -5.73 1.96 -11.71
CA GLY A 101 -6.62 1.24 -12.64
C GLY A 101 -6.81 1.91 -14.01
N ASP A 102 -6.52 3.21 -14.11
CA ASP A 102 -6.58 3.95 -15.38
C ASP A 102 -5.22 3.99 -16.10
N SER A 103 -4.19 3.34 -15.54
CA SER A 103 -2.86 3.22 -16.16
C SER A 103 -2.72 1.92 -16.94
N ASP A 104 -1.77 1.88 -17.86
CA ASP A 104 -1.40 0.66 -18.59
C ASP A 104 -0.52 -0.30 -17.75
N LEU A 105 -0.34 -0.02 -16.46
CA LEU A 105 0.48 -0.84 -15.58
C LEU A 105 -0.13 -2.22 -15.38
N LYS A 106 0.70 -3.24 -15.57
CA LYS A 106 0.35 -4.60 -15.17
C LYS A 106 0.34 -4.72 -13.65
N PHE A 107 -0.68 -5.35 -13.10
CA PHE A 107 -0.77 -5.64 -11.66
C PHE A 107 -0.09 -6.96 -11.32
N ILE A 108 0.94 -6.92 -10.48
CA ILE A 108 1.63 -8.08 -9.92
C ILE A 108 1.28 -8.19 -8.44
N PHE A 109 0.76 -9.34 -8.02
CA PHE A 109 0.34 -9.55 -6.64
C PHE A 109 1.32 -10.43 -5.88
N VAL A 110 1.78 -9.96 -4.72
CA VAL A 110 2.48 -10.81 -3.77
C VAL A 110 1.45 -11.53 -2.91
N ARG A 111 1.54 -12.85 -2.82
CA ARG A 111 0.57 -13.72 -2.15
C ARG A 111 1.12 -14.24 -0.83
N LYS A 112 0.25 -14.49 0.15
CA LYS A 112 0.63 -15.14 1.42
C LYS A 112 0.51 -16.67 1.41
N ARG A 113 -0.03 -17.21 0.33
CA ARG A 113 -0.21 -18.66 0.13
C ARG A 113 0.84 -19.14 -0.88
N ASP A 114 1.54 -20.20 -0.51
CA ASP A 114 2.32 -21.02 -1.42
C ASP A 114 1.36 -21.76 -2.36
N TYR A 115 1.57 -21.65 -3.67
CA TYR A 115 0.77 -22.38 -4.66
C TYR A 115 1.48 -23.65 -5.16
N HIS A 116 2.66 -23.95 -4.61
CA HIS A 116 3.51 -25.07 -4.97
C HIS A 116 3.84 -25.09 -6.47
N LEU A 117 3.98 -23.90 -7.06
CA LEU A 117 4.41 -23.72 -8.44
C LEU A 117 5.95 -23.77 -8.50
N PRO A 118 6.54 -24.49 -9.45
CA PRO A 118 7.99 -24.71 -9.50
C PRO A 118 8.82 -23.44 -9.70
N ASP A 119 8.20 -22.39 -10.22
CA ASP A 119 8.80 -21.11 -10.60
C ASP A 119 8.33 -19.94 -9.71
N GLN A 120 7.66 -20.24 -8.60
CA GLN A 120 7.21 -19.22 -7.68
C GLN A 120 8.40 -18.54 -7.00
N VAL A 121 8.44 -17.21 -7.02
CA VAL A 121 9.45 -16.42 -6.31
C VAL A 121 9.06 -16.38 -4.84
N ARG A 122 9.88 -16.96 -3.97
CA ARG A 122 9.66 -17.01 -2.51
C ARG A 122 10.36 -15.86 -1.82
N ILE A 123 9.61 -15.11 -1.01
CA ILE A 123 10.06 -13.98 -0.21
C ILE A 123 9.92 -14.36 1.27
N THR A 124 11.00 -14.23 2.03
CA THR A 124 10.99 -14.41 3.50
C THR A 124 11.10 -13.04 4.16
N GLN A 125 10.13 -12.68 5.01
CA GLN A 125 10.11 -11.39 5.71
C GLN A 125 10.10 -11.56 7.24
N ARG A 126 10.55 -10.53 7.96
CA ARG A 126 10.30 -10.37 9.40
C ARG A 126 9.23 -9.30 9.63
N LYS A 127 8.42 -9.43 10.69
CA LYS A 127 7.35 -8.46 11.00
C LYS A 127 7.59 -7.82 12.36
N ALA A 128 7.17 -6.57 12.51
CA ALA A 128 7.35 -5.80 13.75
C ALA A 128 6.52 -6.30 14.95
N TYR A 129 5.52 -7.16 14.70
CA TYR A 129 4.67 -7.77 15.74
C TYR A 129 4.56 -9.27 15.50
N LYS A 130 4.25 -10.01 16.57
CA LYS A 130 4.11 -11.46 16.49
C LYS A 130 2.92 -11.83 15.58
N SER A 131 3.21 -12.39 14.42
CA SER A 131 2.23 -12.67 13.37
C SER A 131 2.19 -14.16 13.01
N GLY A 132 1.85 -15.05 13.95
CA GLY A 132 1.75 -16.49 13.66
C GLY A 132 2.98 -17.07 12.92
N ASN A 133 2.79 -18.18 12.20
CA ASN A 133 3.87 -18.93 11.54
C ASN A 133 4.11 -18.55 10.06
N ASN A 134 3.45 -17.52 9.52
CA ASN A 134 3.52 -17.22 8.08
C ASN A 134 4.26 -15.90 7.79
N ASN A 135 5.57 -16.04 7.70
CA ASN A 135 6.55 -15.02 7.32
C ASN A 135 6.92 -15.10 5.84
N GLU A 136 6.20 -15.91 5.08
CA GLU A 136 6.50 -16.17 3.68
C GLU A 136 5.49 -15.45 2.80
N MET A 137 5.99 -14.95 1.69
CA MET A 137 5.18 -14.40 0.62
C MET A 137 5.71 -14.90 -0.72
N PHE A 138 4.87 -14.85 -1.74
CA PHE A 138 5.15 -15.52 -2.99
C PHE A 138 4.71 -14.67 -4.17
N ILE A 139 5.49 -14.64 -5.25
CA ILE A 139 5.10 -14.02 -6.52
C ILE A 139 5.03 -15.13 -7.57
N VAL A 140 3.91 -15.20 -8.30
CA VAL A 140 3.77 -16.11 -9.44
C VAL A 140 4.55 -15.55 -10.61
N ARG A 141 5.41 -16.36 -11.24
CA ARG A 141 6.12 -15.97 -12.47
C ARG A 141 5.28 -16.27 -13.71
N SER A 142 5.58 -15.54 -14.77
CA SER A 142 5.04 -15.81 -16.10
C SER A 142 5.80 -16.97 -16.74
N GLN A 143 5.06 -17.94 -17.28
CA GLN A 143 5.59 -19.03 -18.08
C GLN A 143 4.79 -19.18 -19.36
N ASN A 144 5.47 -19.30 -20.50
CA ASN A 144 4.83 -19.56 -21.79
C ASN A 144 3.65 -18.60 -22.09
N GLY A 145 3.77 -17.34 -21.70
CA GLY A 145 2.73 -16.32 -21.87
C GLY A 145 1.65 -16.29 -20.78
N SER A 146 1.77 -17.07 -19.71
CA SER A 146 0.85 -17.02 -18.58
C SER A 146 0.94 -15.69 -17.82
N PRO A 147 -0.14 -15.23 -17.17
CA PRO A 147 -0.08 -14.08 -16.27
C PRO A 147 0.86 -14.34 -15.08
N GLY A 148 1.73 -13.39 -14.77
CA GLY A 148 2.70 -13.48 -13.68
C GLY A 148 3.90 -12.57 -13.93
N LEU A 149 4.83 -12.48 -12.99
CA LEU A 149 6.05 -11.67 -13.13
C LEU A 149 6.96 -12.25 -14.23
N ARG A 150 7.28 -11.46 -15.26
CA ARG A 150 8.18 -11.88 -16.36
C ARG A 150 9.64 -11.85 -15.90
N GLY A 151 9.98 -10.93 -15.01
CA GLY A 151 11.32 -10.84 -14.43
C GLY A 151 12.21 -9.78 -15.07
N ASP A 152 11.75 -9.10 -16.12
CA ASP A 152 12.42 -7.97 -16.78
C ASP A 152 11.62 -6.66 -16.64
N GLU A 153 10.58 -6.67 -15.80
CA GLU A 153 9.65 -5.56 -15.63
C GLU A 153 10.29 -4.38 -14.88
N SER A 154 9.86 -3.17 -15.25
CA SER A 154 10.09 -1.95 -14.48
C SER A 154 8.97 -1.83 -13.44
N ILE A 155 9.31 -2.11 -12.19
CA ILE A 155 8.37 -2.30 -11.08
C ILE A 155 8.28 -1.04 -10.22
N LEU A 156 7.04 -0.54 -10.05
CA LEU A 156 6.65 0.30 -8.93
C LEU A 156 6.15 -0.59 -7.80
N ILE A 157 6.77 -0.54 -6.62
CA ILE A 157 6.26 -1.22 -5.43
C ILE A 157 5.27 -0.28 -4.73
N ALA A 158 4.03 -0.72 -4.52
CA ALA A 158 3.03 0.09 -3.84
C ALA A 158 2.41 -0.63 -2.62
N GLU A 159 2.32 0.10 -1.51
CA GLU A 159 1.84 -0.39 -0.22
C GLU A 159 0.79 0.53 0.40
N THR A 160 0.00 0.00 1.32
CA THR A 160 -0.91 0.87 2.09
C THR A 160 -0.15 1.61 3.18
N ILE A 161 0.82 0.95 3.82
CA ILE A 161 1.62 1.54 4.88
C ILE A 161 3.02 0.95 4.90
N ILE A 162 4.03 1.82 4.99
CA ILE A 162 5.41 1.45 5.31
C ILE A 162 5.65 1.80 6.76
N SER A 163 5.75 0.78 7.63
CA SER A 163 6.04 0.95 9.06
C SER A 163 7.49 0.61 9.40
N SER A 164 7.87 -0.66 9.44
CA SER A 164 9.28 -1.05 9.66
C SER A 164 10.11 -1.04 8.38
N GLY A 165 9.47 -1.12 7.20
CA GLY A 165 10.14 -1.28 5.91
C GLY A 165 10.54 -2.71 5.55
N GLU A 166 10.46 -3.66 6.49
CA GLU A 166 10.89 -5.06 6.30
C GLU A 166 10.23 -5.76 5.10
N THR A 167 8.93 -5.58 4.90
CA THR A 167 8.19 -6.18 3.76
C THR A 167 8.76 -5.69 2.43
N VAL A 168 8.96 -4.37 2.30
CA VAL A 168 9.50 -3.75 1.08
C VAL A 168 10.96 -4.19 0.86
N CYS A 169 11.77 -4.13 1.90
CA CYS A 169 13.15 -4.61 1.91
C CYS A 169 13.28 -6.07 1.43
N SER A 170 12.41 -6.94 1.94
CA SER A 170 12.40 -8.37 1.56
C SER A 170 12.00 -8.57 0.10
N ILE A 171 11.04 -7.78 -0.40
CA ILE A 171 10.67 -7.78 -1.83
C ILE A 171 11.84 -7.32 -2.69
N ILE A 172 12.49 -6.21 -2.33
CA ILE A 172 13.64 -5.67 -3.07
C ILE A 172 14.75 -6.71 -3.17
N ASP A 173 15.17 -7.29 -2.05
CA ASP A 173 16.25 -8.28 -2.04
C ASP A 173 15.90 -9.50 -2.90
N THR A 174 14.64 -9.95 -2.82
CA THR A 174 14.18 -11.12 -3.57
C THR A 174 14.17 -10.82 -5.07
N LEU A 175 13.64 -9.68 -5.50
CA LEU A 175 13.66 -9.29 -6.91
C LEU A 175 15.10 -9.15 -7.42
N LYS A 176 15.97 -8.45 -6.69
CA LYS A 176 17.39 -8.28 -7.09
C LYS A 176 18.17 -9.58 -7.16
N SER A 177 17.81 -10.59 -6.38
CA SER A 177 18.54 -11.86 -6.33
C SER A 177 17.95 -12.94 -7.25
N GLN A 178 16.69 -12.83 -7.64
CA GLN A 178 15.98 -13.89 -8.39
C GLN A 178 15.45 -13.44 -9.75
N THR A 179 15.50 -12.14 -10.06
CA THR A 179 15.00 -11.58 -11.32
C THR A 179 15.91 -10.45 -11.83
N ASP A 180 15.68 -10.04 -13.07
CA ASP A 180 16.30 -8.87 -13.71
C ASP A 180 15.36 -7.64 -13.65
N CYS A 181 14.43 -7.63 -12.69
CA CYS A 181 13.44 -6.56 -12.58
C CYS A 181 14.13 -5.26 -12.18
N ASN A 182 13.72 -4.16 -12.80
CA ASN A 182 14.17 -2.84 -12.44
C ASN A 182 13.17 -2.18 -11.48
N ILE A 183 13.56 -1.92 -10.24
CA ILE A 183 12.69 -1.23 -9.29
C ILE A 183 12.80 0.28 -9.55
N VAL A 184 11.76 0.87 -10.11
CA VAL A 184 11.75 2.29 -10.53
C VAL A 184 11.16 3.22 -9.46
N GLY A 185 10.48 2.67 -8.47
CA GLY A 185 9.80 3.46 -7.45
C GLY A 185 9.22 2.64 -6.31
N ILE A 186 9.05 3.29 -5.16
CA ILE A 186 8.42 2.72 -3.98
C ILE A 186 7.48 3.77 -3.38
N GLY A 187 6.21 3.45 -3.25
CA GLY A 187 5.18 4.36 -2.73
C GLY A 187 4.26 3.71 -1.72
N ALA A 188 3.81 4.48 -0.73
CA ALA A 188 2.74 4.04 0.17
C ALA A 188 1.78 5.17 0.51
N ILE A 189 0.54 4.84 0.88
CA ILE A 189 -0.41 5.84 1.41
C ILE A 189 0.14 6.41 2.72
N TYR A 190 0.60 5.54 3.62
CA TYR A 190 1.11 5.95 4.92
C TYR A 190 2.58 5.60 5.10
N GLU A 191 3.35 6.53 5.66
CA GLU A 191 4.59 6.22 6.35
C GLU A 191 4.37 6.26 7.87
N ARG A 192 5.04 5.37 8.59
CA ARG A 192 4.99 5.33 10.05
C ARG A 192 6.33 4.88 10.61
N GLY A 193 6.77 5.45 11.73
CA GLY A 193 8.06 5.08 12.31
C GLY A 193 9.23 5.41 11.37
N ASN A 194 10.23 4.53 11.29
CA ASN A 194 11.46 4.77 10.54
C ASN A 194 11.58 3.93 9.26
N GLY A 195 10.49 3.31 8.78
CA GLY A 195 10.55 2.36 7.67
C GLY A 195 11.08 2.93 6.37
N ILE A 196 10.74 4.18 6.02
CA ILE A 196 11.26 4.84 4.82
C ILE A 196 12.78 5.01 4.90
N GLU A 197 13.28 5.55 6.02
CA GLU A 197 14.73 5.71 6.24
C GLU A 197 15.46 4.37 6.26
N TYR A 198 14.82 3.34 6.83
CA TYR A 198 15.37 1.99 6.88
C TYR A 198 15.52 1.38 5.47
N ILE A 199 14.52 1.53 4.61
CA ILE A 199 14.58 1.06 3.21
C ILE A 199 15.76 1.73 2.50
N MET A 200 15.89 3.05 2.60
CA MET A 200 17.00 3.78 1.98
C MET A 200 18.35 3.28 2.50
N LYS A 201 18.55 3.20 3.81
CA LYS A 201 19.81 2.76 4.42
C LYS A 201 20.18 1.31 4.05
N ARG A 202 19.19 0.42 3.96
CA ARG A 202 19.42 -1.02 3.73
C ARG A 202 19.56 -1.37 2.26
N THR A 203 18.82 -0.69 1.38
CA THR A 203 18.67 -1.12 -0.02
C THR A 203 19.16 -0.09 -1.04
N GLY A 204 19.35 1.17 -0.63
CA GLY A 204 19.68 2.29 -1.50
C GLY A 204 18.49 2.86 -2.28
N TYR A 205 17.28 2.34 -2.09
CA TYR A 205 16.08 2.87 -2.74
C TYR A 205 15.38 3.92 -1.89
N GLU A 206 14.99 5.02 -2.52
CA GLU A 206 14.09 5.99 -1.92
C GLU A 206 12.65 5.46 -1.91
N ALA A 207 11.97 5.60 -0.78
CA ALA A 207 10.56 5.31 -0.64
C ALA A 207 9.79 6.59 -0.30
N LYS A 208 8.58 6.72 -0.84
CA LYS A 208 7.68 7.84 -0.59
C LYS A 208 6.46 7.38 0.18
N GLY A 209 6.02 8.17 1.16
CA GLY A 209 4.78 7.95 1.91
C GLY A 209 3.90 9.19 1.79
N LEU A 210 2.67 9.05 1.30
CA LEU A 210 1.78 10.16 1.00
C LEU A 210 1.45 11.00 2.24
N ALA A 211 1.21 10.32 3.36
CA ALA A 211 0.94 10.95 4.65
C ALA A 211 1.74 10.28 5.77
N ARG A 212 2.23 11.07 6.72
CA ARG A 212 2.78 10.53 7.96
C ARG A 212 1.65 10.11 8.88
N LEU A 213 1.73 8.90 9.41
CA LEU A 213 0.78 8.38 10.38
C LEU A 213 1.48 8.12 11.71
N GLU A 214 1.01 8.78 12.76
CA GLU A 214 1.44 8.56 14.13
C GLU A 214 0.30 8.10 15.01
N VAL A 215 0.64 7.56 16.18
CA VAL A 215 -0.31 7.30 17.27
C VAL A 215 0.07 8.22 18.41
N ILE A 216 -0.80 9.16 18.73
CA ILE A 216 -0.62 10.09 19.86
C ILE A 216 -1.42 9.62 21.07
N GLU A 217 -0.89 9.85 22.26
CA GLU A 217 -1.54 9.58 23.54
C GLU A 217 -1.95 10.90 24.18
N PHE A 218 -3.24 11.07 24.44
CA PHE A 218 -3.79 12.24 25.12
C PHE A 218 -3.60 12.12 26.63
N SER A 219 -3.72 13.26 27.34
CA SER A 219 -3.65 13.29 28.81
C SER A 219 -4.70 12.40 29.50
N SER A 220 -5.79 12.07 28.81
CA SER A 220 -6.80 11.10 29.26
C SER A 220 -6.34 9.64 29.20
N GLY A 221 -5.15 9.36 28.63
CA GLY A 221 -4.67 8.00 28.30
C GLY A 221 -5.26 7.46 27.00
N GLU A 222 -6.14 8.20 26.33
CA GLU A 222 -6.70 7.81 25.05
C GLU A 222 -5.65 7.90 23.94
N LYS A 223 -5.55 6.86 23.11
CA LYS A 223 -4.68 6.84 21.92
C LYS A 223 -5.49 7.04 20.65
N ARG A 224 -5.06 7.95 19.78
CA ARG A 224 -5.67 8.16 18.47
C ARG A 224 -4.65 8.23 17.34
N PRO A 225 -5.03 7.83 16.12
CA PRO A 225 -4.22 8.09 14.95
C PRO A 225 -4.14 9.60 14.69
N TYR A 226 -3.01 10.06 14.16
CA TYR A 226 -2.77 11.46 13.84
C TYR A 226 -1.91 11.58 12.58
N ILE A 227 -2.25 12.53 11.70
CA ILE A 227 -1.44 12.89 10.54
C ILE A 227 -0.77 14.24 10.76
N PRO A 228 0.54 14.28 11.10
CA PRO A 228 1.25 15.54 11.30
C PRO A 228 1.53 16.29 9.98
N TYR A 229 1.76 15.57 8.88
CA TYR A 229 2.11 16.18 7.60
C TYR A 229 1.87 15.23 6.42
N PHE A 230 1.84 15.81 5.22
CA PHE A 230 1.83 15.12 3.92
C PHE A 230 3.19 15.18 3.22
N TRP A 231 3.40 14.31 2.23
CA TRP A 231 4.69 14.14 1.55
C TRP A 231 5.27 15.44 0.97
N ASP A 232 4.42 16.29 0.41
CA ASP A 232 4.77 17.55 -0.23
C ASP A 232 5.05 18.67 0.78
N GLU A 233 4.68 18.47 2.05
CA GLU A 233 4.91 19.38 3.17
C GLU A 233 6.24 19.11 3.89
N LYS A 234 6.94 18.01 3.58
CA LYS A 234 8.26 17.68 4.15
C LYS A 234 9.34 18.75 3.88
N LYS A 235 9.04 19.77 3.07
CA LYS A 235 9.88 20.92 2.79
C LYS A 235 9.33 22.19 3.46
N LYS A 236 9.47 22.32 4.78
CA LYS A 236 9.64 23.60 5.49
C LYS A 236 10.54 23.42 6.70
#